data_AF-A0A368TTB9-F1
#
_entry.id   AF-A0A368TTB9-F1
#
_cell.length_a   1.000
_cell.length_b   1.000
_cell.length_c   1.000
_cell.angle_alpha   90.00
_cell.angle_beta   90.00
_cell.angle_gamma   90.00
#
_symmetry.space_group_name_H-M   'P 1'
#
loop_
_entity.id
_entity.type
_entity.pdbx_description
1 polymer ?
#
loop_
_entity_poly.entity_id
_entity_poly.type
_entity_poly.pdbx_seq_one_letter_code
_entity_poly.pdbx_strand_id
1 'polypeptide(L)'
;MPPTLSRELCEKATAARQRRDYHHRQFNQALTRLKTLGTHCPGVSCPRVQAAGLVLAKATRREVHAPFMTFADAIREHARDLPKNSRGDGVKRLANRAVGYMRELAHHVEREAAAQRELQLFQYTLETIEAGIEEAQGNGAIEGPGDRWAK
;
A
#
# COMPACT_ATOMS: atom_id res chain seq x y z
N MET A 1 6.00 21.98 27.71
CA MET A 1 4.76 21.57 27.00
C MET A 1 3.93 20.66 27.89
N PRO A 2 2.58 20.65 27.79
CA PRO A 2 1.79 19.68 28.52
C PRO A 2 2.08 18.27 27.95
N PRO A 3 2.35 17.27 28.79
CA PRO A 3 2.75 15.90 28.37
C PRO A 3 1.69 15.18 27.51
N THR A 4 0.50 15.76 27.39
CA THR A 4 -0.61 15.23 26.60
C THR A 4 -0.39 15.35 25.10
N LEU A 5 0.20 16.44 24.59
CA LEU A 5 0.35 16.65 23.13
C LEU A 5 1.35 15.68 22.48
N SER A 6 2.52 15.48 23.09
CA SER A 6 3.52 14.52 22.59
C SER A 6 2.99 13.09 22.67
N ARG A 7 2.27 12.76 23.74
CA ARG A 7 1.60 11.46 23.88
C ARG A 7 0.56 11.23 22.78
N GLU A 8 -0.31 12.20 22.51
CA GLU A 8 -1.31 12.12 21.44
C GLU A 8 -0.67 11.94 20.05
N LEU A 9 0.44 12.65 19.79
CA LEU A 9 1.18 12.51 18.53
C LEU A 9 1.82 11.10 18.40
N CYS A 10 2.39 10.56 19.48
CA CYS A 10 2.90 9.18 19.50
C CYS A 10 1.80 8.14 19.26
N GLU A 11 0.62 8.32 19.87
CA GLU A 11 -0.54 7.46 19.66
C GLU A 11 -1.02 7.54 18.19
N LYS A 12 -1.08 8.74 17.61
CA LYS A 12 -1.42 8.95 16.19
C LYS A 12 -0.40 8.33 15.24
N ALA A 13 0.90 8.49 15.51
CA ALA A 13 1.97 7.86 14.73
C ALA A 13 1.87 6.32 14.78
N THR A 14 1.62 5.77 15.96
CA THR A 14 1.43 4.32 16.14
C THR A 14 0.23 3.82 15.34
N ALA A 15 -0.90 4.54 15.41
CA ALA A 15 -2.10 4.20 14.65
C ALA A 15 -1.88 4.28 13.13
N ALA A 16 -1.14 5.30 12.65
CA ALA A 16 -0.79 5.44 11.23
C ALA A 16 0.10 4.28 10.75
N ARG A 17 1.09 3.87 11.55
CA ARG A 17 1.92 2.70 11.27
C ARG A 17 1.09 1.42 11.18
N GLN A 18 0.17 1.20 12.12
CA GLN A 18 -0.72 0.03 12.10
C GLN A 18 -1.60 0.01 10.84
N ARG A 19 -2.15 1.16 10.41
CA ARG A 19 -2.93 1.28 9.18
C ARG A 19 -2.10 0.95 7.94
N ARG A 20 -0.88 1.47 7.86
CA ARG A 20 0.06 1.16 6.76
C ARG A 20 0.33 -0.34 6.70
N ASP A 21 0.71 -0.95 7.82
CA ASP A 21 1.06 -2.37 7.88
C ASP A 21 -0.16 -3.27 7.58
N TYR A 22 -1.36 -2.83 7.96
CA TYR A 22 -2.61 -3.48 7.55
C TYR A 22 -2.78 -3.45 6.03
N HIS A 23 -2.73 -2.28 5.39
CA HIS A 23 -2.91 -2.18 3.94
C HIS A 23 -1.82 -2.91 3.17
N HIS A 24 -0.59 -2.93 3.69
CA HIS A 24 0.50 -3.72 3.13
C HIS A 24 0.20 -5.22 3.11
N ARG A 25 -0.32 -5.76 4.22
CA ARG A 25 -0.72 -7.17 4.31
C ARG A 25 -1.91 -7.49 3.40
N GLN A 26 -2.91 -6.62 3.36
CA GLN A 26 -4.08 -6.80 2.48
C GLN A 26 -3.70 -6.78 1.00
N PHE A 27 -2.78 -5.89 0.59
CA PHE A 27 -2.23 -5.90 -0.76
C PHE A 27 -1.59 -7.26 -1.10
N ASN A 28 -0.74 -7.79 -0.22
CA ASN A 28 -0.07 -9.08 -0.46
C ASN A 28 -1.08 -10.24 -0.55
N GLN A 29 -2.15 -10.19 0.23
CA GLN A 29 -3.24 -11.17 0.16
C GLN A 29 -4.01 -11.07 -1.17
N ALA A 30 -4.39 -9.86 -1.61
CA ALA A 30 -5.04 -9.65 -2.90
C ALA A 30 -4.14 -10.08 -4.08
N LEU A 31 -2.83 -9.82 -3.99
CA LEU A 31 -1.87 -10.20 -5.01
C LEU A 31 -1.76 -11.73 -5.09
N THR A 32 -1.76 -12.41 -3.95
CA THR A 32 -1.76 -13.87 -3.89
C THR A 32 -3.01 -14.45 -4.54
N ARG A 33 -4.19 -13.89 -4.26
CA ARG A 33 -5.46 -14.30 -4.89
C ARG A 33 -5.45 -14.10 -6.40
N LEU A 34 -4.93 -12.96 -6.87
CA LEU A 34 -4.78 -12.69 -8.31
C LEU A 34 -3.83 -13.68 -8.99
N LYS A 35 -2.68 -13.98 -8.35
CA LYS A 35 -1.72 -14.98 -8.86
C LYS A 35 -2.35 -16.37 -8.93
N THR A 36 -3.09 -16.79 -7.91
CA THR A 36 -3.83 -18.06 -7.89
C THR A 36 -4.91 -18.10 -8.99
N LEU A 37 -5.59 -16.98 -9.24
CA LEU A 37 -6.54 -16.89 -10.34
C LEU A 37 -5.85 -17.09 -11.69
N GLY A 38 -4.67 -16.49 -11.87
CA GLY A 38 -3.83 -16.65 -13.07
C GLY A 38 -3.36 -18.08 -13.30
N THR A 39 -2.94 -18.80 -12.25
CA THR A 39 -2.50 -20.20 -12.41
C THR A 39 -3.63 -21.16 -12.79
N HIS A 40 -4.83 -20.95 -12.26
CA HIS A 40 -5.93 -21.91 -12.44
C HIS A 40 -6.87 -21.56 -13.60
N CYS A 41 -6.96 -20.28 -13.98
CA CYS A 41 -7.86 -19.79 -15.05
C CYS A 41 -9.25 -20.47 -15.06
N PRO A 42 -9.99 -20.47 -13.95
CA PRO A 42 -11.16 -21.32 -13.77
C PRO A 42 -12.23 -21.08 -14.83
N GLY A 43 -12.69 -22.16 -15.46
CA GLY A 43 -13.72 -22.11 -16.51
C GLY A 43 -13.22 -21.59 -17.86
N VAL A 44 -11.90 -21.50 -18.06
CA VAL A 44 -11.28 -21.11 -19.34
C VAL A 44 -10.14 -22.07 -19.68
N SER A 45 -10.31 -22.85 -20.73
CA SER A 45 -9.31 -23.82 -21.23
C SER A 45 -8.43 -23.25 -22.35
N CYS A 46 -8.55 -21.97 -22.67
CA CYS A 46 -7.76 -21.33 -23.73
C CYS A 46 -6.25 -21.33 -23.39
N PRO A 47 -5.39 -21.93 -24.23
CA PRO A 47 -3.94 -21.99 -23.97
C PRO A 47 -3.29 -20.61 -23.83
N ARG A 48 -3.74 -19.63 -24.63
CA ARG A 48 -3.21 -18.26 -24.59
C ARG A 48 -3.52 -17.56 -23.27
N VAL A 49 -4.74 -17.75 -22.75
CA VAL A 49 -5.15 -17.22 -21.44
C VAL A 49 -4.35 -17.89 -20.31
N GLN A 50 -4.17 -19.21 -20.38
CA GLN A 50 -3.38 -19.95 -19.39
C GLN A 50 -1.91 -19.51 -19.38
N ALA A 51 -1.29 -19.34 -20.56
CA ALA A 51 0.09 -18.85 -20.66
C ALA A 51 0.25 -17.45 -20.05
N ALA A 52 -0.66 -16.52 -20.37
CA ALA A 52 -0.66 -15.19 -19.77
C ALA A 52 -0.93 -15.24 -18.25
N GLY A 53 -1.79 -16.15 -17.80
CA GLY A 53 -2.05 -16.40 -16.38
C GLY A 53 -0.83 -16.91 -15.61
N LEU A 54 0.00 -17.74 -16.22
CA LEU A 54 1.27 -18.20 -15.64
C LEU A 54 2.31 -17.08 -15.53
N VAL A 55 2.34 -16.14 -16.49
CA VAL A 55 3.18 -14.93 -16.38
C VAL A 55 2.69 -14.06 -15.22
N LEU A 56 1.37 -13.84 -15.12
CA LEU A 56 0.76 -13.11 -14.00
C LEU A 56 1.06 -13.77 -12.65
N ALA A 57 1.07 -15.10 -12.57
CA ALA A 57 1.40 -15.83 -11.34
C ALA A 57 2.83 -15.57 -10.83
N LYS A 58 3.74 -15.13 -11.70
CA LYS A 58 5.12 -14.77 -11.33
C LYS A 58 5.28 -13.29 -11.00
N ALA A 59 4.24 -12.48 -11.20
CA ALA A 59 4.30 -11.06 -10.96
C ALA A 59 4.69 -10.73 -9.53
N THR A 60 5.50 -9.68 -9.41
CA THR A 60 5.89 -9.07 -8.13
C THR A 60 4.97 -7.89 -7.83
N ARG A 61 5.02 -7.42 -6.58
CA ARG A 61 4.29 -6.23 -6.15
C ARG A 61 4.55 -4.98 -7.01
N ARG A 62 5.79 -4.80 -7.47
CA ARG A 62 6.20 -3.62 -8.25
C ARG A 62 5.79 -3.72 -9.72
N GLU A 63 5.57 -4.94 -10.21
CA GLU A 63 5.48 -5.21 -11.65
C GLU A 63 4.20 -5.96 -12.03
N VAL A 64 3.13 -5.90 -11.21
CA VAL A 64 1.89 -6.64 -11.48
C VAL A 64 1.08 -6.08 -12.65
N HIS A 65 1.22 -4.79 -12.95
CA HIS A 65 0.39 -4.12 -13.94
C HIS A 65 0.56 -4.69 -15.36
N ALA A 66 1.80 -4.85 -15.85
CA ALA A 66 2.05 -5.34 -17.21
C ALA A 66 1.63 -6.81 -17.43
N PRO A 67 1.98 -7.77 -16.54
CA PRO A 67 1.45 -9.12 -16.58
C PRO A 67 -0.08 -9.17 -16.50
N PHE A 68 -0.71 -8.31 -15.68
CA PHE A 68 -2.16 -8.22 -15.62
C PHE A 68 -2.77 -7.76 -16.94
N MET A 69 -2.21 -6.73 -17.58
CA MET A 69 -2.71 -6.26 -18.88
C MET A 69 -2.58 -7.35 -19.94
N THR A 70 -1.46 -8.06 -19.98
CA THR A 70 -1.25 -9.21 -20.87
C THR A 70 -2.31 -10.29 -20.65
N PHE A 71 -2.64 -10.58 -19.38
CA PHE A 71 -3.69 -11.53 -19.01
C PHE A 71 -5.09 -11.04 -19.41
N ALA A 72 -5.40 -9.77 -19.16
CA ALA A 72 -6.67 -9.17 -19.53
C ALA A 72 -6.89 -9.13 -21.05
N ASP A 73 -5.84 -8.84 -21.81
CA ASP A 73 -5.87 -8.86 -23.28
C ASP A 73 -6.12 -10.26 -23.81
N ALA A 74 -5.41 -11.27 -23.29
CA ALA A 74 -5.65 -12.67 -23.66
C ALA A 74 -7.09 -13.12 -23.37
N ILE A 75 -7.66 -12.72 -22.22
CA ILE A 75 -9.06 -12.98 -21.87
C ILE A 75 -9.99 -12.31 -22.89
N ARG A 76 -9.71 -11.06 -23.24
CA ARG A 76 -10.53 -10.26 -24.15
C ARG A 76 -10.51 -10.80 -25.58
N GLU A 77 -9.34 -11.20 -26.07
CA GLU A 77 -9.18 -11.85 -27.37
C GLU A 77 -9.97 -13.16 -27.40
N HIS A 78 -9.78 -14.03 -26.42
CA HIS A 78 -10.52 -15.29 -26.35
C HIS A 78 -12.04 -15.07 -26.28
N ALA A 79 -12.51 -14.04 -25.57
CA ALA A 79 -13.92 -13.69 -25.53
C ALA A 79 -14.50 -13.28 -26.90
N ARG A 80 -13.69 -12.72 -27.81
CA ARG A 80 -14.10 -12.36 -29.17
C ARG A 80 -14.24 -13.59 -30.06
N ASP A 81 -13.43 -14.62 -29.84
CA ASP A 81 -13.44 -15.85 -30.61
C ASP A 81 -14.61 -16.79 -30.22
N LEU A 82 -15.22 -16.56 -29.05
CA LEU A 82 -16.35 -17.36 -28.59
C LEU A 82 -17.66 -17.03 -29.34
N PRO A 83 -18.47 -18.06 -29.68
CA PRO A 83 -19.79 -17.86 -30.27
C PRO A 83 -20.67 -16.92 -29.42
N LYS A 84 -21.42 -16.03 -30.08
CA LYS A 84 -22.29 -15.04 -29.41
C LYS A 84 -23.29 -15.68 -28.43
N ASN A 85 -23.72 -16.91 -28.73
CA ASN A 85 -24.72 -17.66 -27.96
C ASN A 85 -24.12 -18.46 -26.79
N SER A 86 -22.80 -18.60 -26.73
CA SER A 86 -22.08 -19.32 -25.67
C SER A 86 -21.19 -18.40 -24.84
N ARG A 87 -21.35 -17.07 -24.96
CA ARG A 87 -20.49 -16.02 -24.38
C ARG A 87 -20.03 -16.40 -22.98
N GLY A 88 -18.84 -17.00 -22.94
CA GLY A 88 -18.42 -17.91 -21.89
C GLY A 88 -18.55 -17.28 -20.52
N ASP A 89 -19.53 -17.73 -19.74
CA ASP A 89 -19.70 -17.25 -18.38
C ASP A 89 -18.45 -17.51 -17.53
N GLY A 90 -17.67 -18.54 -17.87
CA GLY A 90 -16.32 -18.74 -17.33
C GLY A 90 -15.38 -17.56 -17.59
N VAL A 91 -15.31 -17.09 -18.85
CA VAL A 91 -14.48 -15.94 -19.26
C VAL A 91 -14.94 -14.65 -18.58
N LYS A 92 -16.25 -14.39 -18.50
CA LYS A 92 -16.79 -13.22 -17.79
C LYS A 92 -16.46 -13.26 -16.30
N ARG A 93 -16.66 -14.41 -15.64
CA ARG A 93 -16.32 -14.59 -14.21
C ARG A 93 -14.83 -14.41 -13.97
N LEU A 94 -13.99 -14.96 -14.85
CA LEU A 94 -12.54 -14.81 -14.77
C LEU A 94 -12.14 -13.34 -14.89
N ALA A 95 -12.64 -12.63 -15.91
CA ALA A 95 -12.39 -11.22 -16.12
C ALA A 95 -12.83 -10.37 -14.92
N ASN A 96 -14.06 -10.58 -14.43
CA ASN A 96 -14.62 -9.82 -13.31
C ASN A 96 -13.81 -10.03 -12.02
N ARG A 97 -13.40 -11.27 -11.73
CA ARG A 97 -12.55 -11.58 -10.57
C ARG A 97 -11.17 -10.94 -10.69
N ALA A 98 -10.56 -11.03 -11.88
CA ALA A 98 -9.23 -10.48 -12.12
C ALA A 98 -9.23 -8.95 -11.95
N VAL A 99 -10.23 -8.26 -12.51
CA VAL A 99 -10.43 -6.82 -12.34
C VAL A 99 -10.74 -6.47 -10.88
N GLY A 100 -11.56 -7.28 -10.19
CA GLY A 100 -11.85 -7.11 -8.77
C GLY A 100 -10.59 -7.08 -7.92
N TYR A 101 -9.70 -8.08 -8.07
CA TYR A 101 -8.43 -8.11 -7.35
C TYR A 101 -7.50 -6.96 -7.73
N MET A 102 -7.44 -6.54 -9.00
CA MET A 102 -6.66 -5.36 -9.37
C MET A 102 -7.16 -4.06 -8.75
N ARG A 103 -8.48 -3.90 -8.62
CA ARG A 103 -9.07 -2.75 -7.91
C ARG A 103 -8.73 -2.80 -6.42
N GLU A 104 -8.81 -3.97 -5.78
CA GLU A 104 -8.38 -4.16 -4.40
C GLU A 104 -6.89 -3.80 -4.21
N LEU A 105 -6.03 -4.22 -5.14
CA LEU A 105 -4.60 -3.87 -5.13
C LEU A 105 -4.38 -2.36 -5.22
N ALA A 106 -5.01 -1.69 -6.19
CA ALA A 106 -4.90 -0.24 -6.35
C ALA A 106 -5.38 0.49 -5.09
N HIS A 107 -6.52 0.08 -4.54
CA HIS A 107 -7.05 0.64 -3.29
C HIS A 107 -6.04 0.52 -2.14
N HIS A 108 -5.43 -0.65 -1.95
CA HIS A 108 -4.47 -0.83 -0.85
C HIS A 108 -3.15 -0.07 -1.07
N VAL A 109 -2.70 0.10 -2.31
CA VAL A 109 -1.54 0.97 -2.61
C VAL A 109 -1.82 2.41 -2.22
N GLU A 110 -2.98 2.95 -2.60
CA GLU A 110 -3.37 4.32 -2.28
C GLU A 110 -3.49 4.54 -0.76
N ARG A 111 -4.12 3.59 -0.06
CA ARG A 111 -4.32 3.67 1.40
C ARG A 111 -3.04 3.47 2.19
N GLU A 112 -2.14 2.59 1.74
CA GLU A 112 -0.81 2.44 2.32
C GLU A 112 0.02 3.72 2.14
N ALA A 113 0.00 4.31 0.94
CA ALA A 113 0.69 5.57 0.67
C ALA A 113 0.14 6.73 1.51
N ALA A 114 -1.18 6.80 1.70
CA ALA A 114 -1.81 7.78 2.58
C ALA A 114 -1.36 7.61 4.05
N ALA A 115 -1.42 6.38 4.57
CA ALA A 115 -0.97 6.08 5.94
C ALA A 115 0.53 6.35 6.14
N GLN A 116 1.35 6.11 5.12
CA GLN A 116 2.78 6.42 5.14
C GLN A 116 3.03 7.94 5.19
N ARG A 117 2.28 8.74 4.43
CA ARG A 117 2.38 10.21 4.49
C ARG A 117 1.96 10.75 5.86
N GLU A 118 0.87 10.22 6.43
CA GLU A 118 0.43 10.57 7.79
C GLU A 118 1.51 10.24 8.83
N LEU A 119 2.10 9.04 8.74
CA LEU A 119 3.16 8.61 9.65
C LEU A 119 4.37 9.55 9.58
N GLN A 120 4.82 9.90 8.37
CA GLN A 120 5.92 10.84 8.17
C GLN A 120 5.63 12.22 8.78
N LEU A 121 4.40 12.72 8.63
CA LEU A 121 3.99 14.00 9.21
C LEU A 121 4.01 13.97 10.74
N PHE A 122 3.53 12.89 11.36
CA PHE A 122 3.56 12.77 12.82
C PHE A 122 4.99 12.63 13.35
N GLN A 123 5.84 11.85 12.67
CA GLN A 123 7.25 11.69 13.04
C GLN A 123 8.00 13.02 12.93
N TYR A 124 7.87 13.73 11.80
CA TYR A 124 8.48 15.04 11.61
C TYR A 124 8.04 16.04 12.69
N THR A 125 6.75 16.05 13.04
CA THR A 125 6.23 16.94 14.09
C THR A 125 6.83 16.60 15.45
N LEU A 126 6.96 15.31 15.78
CA LEU A 126 7.59 14.86 17.02
C LEU A 126 9.07 15.29 17.07
N GLU A 127 9.83 15.02 16.02
CA GLU A 127 11.25 15.40 15.90
C GLU A 127 11.45 16.91 16.03
N THR A 128 10.57 17.71 15.42
CA THR A 128 10.60 19.18 15.52
C THR A 128 10.34 19.66 16.95
N ILE A 129 9.41 19.02 17.66
CA ILE A 129 9.10 19.36 19.06
C ILE A 129 10.26 18.96 19.97
N GLU A 130 10.84 17.78 19.78
CA GLU A 130 12.00 17.29 20.54
C GLU A 130 13.20 18.23 20.38
N ALA A 131 13.55 18.61 19.15
CA ALA A 131 14.62 19.56 18.87
C ALA A 131 14.39 20.93 19.55
N GLY A 132 13.16 21.45 19.50
CA GLY A 132 12.82 22.72 20.18
C GLY A 132 12.90 22.64 21.71
N ILE A 133 12.67 21.47 22.30
CA ILE A 133 12.85 21.24 23.74
C ILE A 133 14.33 21.20 24.10
N GLU A 134 15.16 20.52 23.29
CA GLU A 134 16.61 20.45 23.49
C GLU A 134 17.27 21.83 23.39
N GLU A 135 16.88 22.65 22.39
CA GLU A 135 17.37 24.03 22.26
C GLU A 135 16.99 24.92 23.46
N ALA A 136 15.76 24.78 23.97
CA ALA A 136 15.30 25.53 25.14
C ALA A 136 16.04 25.13 26.43
N GLN A 137 16.40 23.84 26.57
CA GLN A 137 17.17 23.34 27.71
C GLN A 137 18.67 23.71 27.61
N GLY A 138 19.24 23.72 26.39
CA GLY A 138 20.62 24.13 26.14
C GLY A 138 20.89 25.62 26.38
N ASN A 139 19.93 26.50 26.05
CA ASN A 139 20.04 27.93 26.31
C ASN A 139 19.77 28.32 27.78
N GLY A 140 19.10 27.46 28.57
CA GLY A 140 18.86 27.70 29.99
C GLY A 140 20.06 27.43 30.91
N ALA A 141 21.15 26.86 30.39
CA ALA A 141 22.36 26.52 31.16
C ALA A 141 23.47 27.59 31.10
N ILE A 142 23.26 28.70 30.40
CA ILE A 142 24.24 29.80 30.23
C ILE A 142 23.72 31.11 30.86
N GLU A 143 23.18 31.05 32.07
CA GLU A 143 23.09 32.22 32.97
C GLU A 143 23.53 31.79 34.37
N GLY A 144 24.81 31.48 34.50
CA GLY A 144 25.48 31.52 35.80
C GLY A 144 25.64 32.98 36.23
N PRO A 145 25.30 33.37 37.47
CA PRO A 145 25.41 34.75 37.93
C PRO A 145 26.89 35.13 38.01
N GLY A 146 27.40 35.76 36.96
CA GLY A 146 28.72 36.35 36.92
C GLY A 146 28.74 37.60 37.80
N ASP A 147 29.60 37.54 38.82
CA ASP A 147 30.28 38.65 39.50
C ASP A 147 29.96 40.04 38.94
N ARG A 148 29.12 40.76 39.67
CA ARG A 148 29.09 42.22 39.58
C ARG A 148 28.80 42.71 40.98
N TRP A 149 29.57 43.71 41.41
CA TRP A 149 29.47 44.43 42.69
C TRP A 149 30.30 43.85 43.87
N ALA A 150 31.63 43.94 43.74
CA ALA A 150 32.49 44.26 44.88
C ALA A 150 33.31 45.51 44.53
N LYS A 151 32.92 46.65 45.11
CA LYS A 151 33.73 47.87 45.24
C LYS A 151 33.49 48.41 46.65
#